data_AF-A0A235B6G6-F1
#
_entry.id   AF-A0A235B6G6-F1
#
_cell.length_a   1.000
_cell.length_b   1.000
_cell.length_c   1.000
_cell.angle_alpha   90.00
_cell.angle_beta   90.00
_cell.angle_gamma   90.00
#
_symmetry.space_group_name_H-M   'P 1'
#
loop_
_entity.id
_entity.type
_entity.pdbx_description
1 polymer ?
#
loop_
_entity_poly.entity_id
_entity_poly.type
_entity_poly.pdbx_seq_one_letter_code
_entity_poly.pdbx_strand_id
1 'polypeptide(L)'
;MKKFTYLLVFVLMFSWIPTGIVQASDTPDNGIQIPEDQQPADEEETARPTEPEKPVEEKPAKEDPVEKKPPVTTPVEPPEDGQKEPDNPQQEPKRGDEEDGENEEEAPADYELKMEYEQKNDILYVKASISGMKERYAKGSWTFEVDGVKKSRKGWSPQQQESFQLKRNYPGSAHLIDITFNGKIKGQSVHLSTADTFVVPEEPGTNNLDIGHGFVHQGVLLKADLPNSENASGRWTFKLNGKEKVLKDTKGTSQEAVIGANVKPGQRYVATVEFLGKSDGEKIRVETDYVLKAVNIDVKTTCSEKGLQVNTEVVGTEEASGNWVIDLVGSTEERHQSGKVDGDQYSTTFPKKDLEPGSYDILVDYKGSAEGGTVNLYDVDHIRLDKDSPCITVPDNGERPDDGKDTDPGKEKDRETSDEIKNGANMPDTSTNYPWGVLIGSGIALLGVVLYVLRKTFMKS
;
A
#
# COMPACT_ATOMS: atom_id res chain seq x y z
N MET A 1 -17.28 43.54 -40.01
CA MET A 1 -15.88 43.38 -39.56
C MET A 1 -15.89 43.14 -38.07
N LYS A 2 -15.61 41.91 -37.65
CA LYS A 2 -15.43 41.50 -36.24
C LYS A 2 -14.18 40.63 -36.24
N LYS A 3 -13.18 40.96 -35.40
CA LYS A 3 -12.20 40.04 -34.83
C LYS A 3 -11.21 40.83 -33.95
N PHE A 4 -10.65 40.12 -32.97
CA PHE A 4 -9.59 40.47 -32.02
C PHE A 4 -9.98 41.07 -30.66
N THR A 5 -10.50 40.19 -29.80
CA THR A 5 -10.23 40.20 -28.36
C THR A 5 -10.25 38.75 -27.88
N TYR A 6 -9.45 38.42 -26.86
CA TYR A 6 -9.15 37.09 -26.27
C TYR A 6 -7.85 36.43 -26.72
N LEU A 7 -6.74 36.91 -26.14
CA LEU A 7 -5.58 36.08 -25.81
C LEU A 7 -4.78 36.74 -24.66
N LEU A 8 -5.29 36.71 -23.43
CA LEU A 8 -4.47 37.01 -22.25
C LEU A 8 -5.11 36.58 -20.91
N VAL A 9 -5.40 35.28 -20.75
CA VAL A 9 -5.68 34.69 -19.43
C VAL A 9 -5.22 33.24 -19.45
N PHE A 10 -3.92 32.96 -19.30
CA PHE A 10 -3.43 31.59 -19.00
C PHE A 10 -1.95 31.57 -18.55
N VAL A 11 -1.53 32.46 -17.64
CA VAL A 11 -0.22 32.34 -16.97
C VAL A 11 -0.32 32.92 -15.55
N LEU A 12 -1.11 32.31 -14.66
CA LEU A 12 -1.06 32.58 -13.21
C LEU A 12 -1.70 31.41 -12.45
N MET A 13 -1.01 30.27 -12.41
CA MET A 13 -1.14 29.24 -11.37
C MET A 13 0.20 28.49 -11.38
N PHE A 14 0.74 28.16 -10.20
CA PHE A 14 2.07 27.56 -9.95
C PHE A 14 3.22 28.54 -9.64
N SER A 15 3.16 29.15 -8.46
CA SER A 15 4.35 29.38 -7.62
C SER A 15 3.94 29.73 -6.19
N TRP A 16 3.64 28.70 -5.38
CA TRP A 16 3.73 28.79 -3.93
C TRP A 16 4.82 27.81 -3.48
N ILE A 17 6.03 28.33 -3.30
CA ILE A 17 7.11 27.67 -2.56
C ILE A 17 7.27 28.50 -1.28
N PRO A 18 6.94 27.97 -0.08
CA PRO A 18 7.32 28.63 1.14
C PRO A 18 8.82 28.44 1.39
N THR A 19 9.63 29.46 1.08
CA THR A 19 11.02 29.54 1.56
C THR A 19 11.02 29.94 3.03
N GLY A 20 11.14 28.95 3.92
CA GLY A 20 11.53 29.17 5.30
C GLY A 20 13.04 29.40 5.39
N ILE A 21 13.44 30.66 5.61
CA ILE A 21 14.82 31.03 5.96
C ILE A 21 14.98 30.77 7.46
N VAL A 22 15.74 29.75 7.84
CA VAL A 22 16.22 29.57 9.22
C VAL A 22 17.64 30.12 9.28
N GLN A 23 17.83 31.18 10.08
CA GLN A 23 19.14 31.72 10.45
C GLN A 23 19.86 30.70 11.33
N ALA A 24 21.03 30.24 10.89
CA ALA A 24 21.97 29.54 11.74
C ALA A 24 22.65 30.56 12.67
N SER A 25 22.51 30.37 13.98
CA SER A 25 23.27 31.09 15.01
C SER A 25 24.53 30.30 15.35
N ASP A 26 25.68 30.93 15.12
CA ASP A 26 26.99 30.48 15.59
C ASP A 26 27.01 30.30 17.12
N THR A 27 27.50 29.16 17.60
CA THR A 27 28.09 29.03 18.93
C THR A 27 29.19 27.95 18.94
N PRO A 28 30.19 28.08 19.81
CA PRO A 28 31.55 27.64 19.52
C PRO A 28 31.86 26.20 19.92
N ASP A 29 32.83 25.70 19.18
CA ASP A 29 33.68 24.53 19.35
C ASP A 29 34.22 24.39 20.79
N ASN A 30 33.88 23.26 21.42
CA ASN A 30 34.55 22.77 22.63
C ASN A 30 34.91 21.30 22.39
N GLY A 31 36.13 21.10 21.91
CA GLY A 31 36.76 19.79 21.79
C GLY A 31 36.91 19.12 23.16
N ILE A 32 36.27 17.96 23.31
CA ILE A 32 36.55 17.01 24.39
C ILE A 32 37.24 15.81 23.74
N GLN A 33 38.53 15.67 24.02
CA GLN A 33 39.31 14.47 23.74
C GLN A 33 38.77 13.32 24.59
N ILE A 34 38.41 12.20 23.96
CA ILE A 34 38.17 10.92 24.63
C ILE A 34 39.31 9.98 24.22
N PRO A 35 40.00 9.34 25.18
CA PRO A 35 41.16 8.52 24.92
C PRO A 35 40.79 7.19 24.25
N GLU A 36 41.65 6.85 23.30
CA GLU A 36 41.78 5.60 22.59
C GLU A 36 42.37 4.55 23.53
N ASP A 37 41.59 3.55 23.93
CA ASP A 37 42.05 2.23 24.38
C ASP A 37 40.85 1.36 24.74
N GLN A 38 40.57 0.34 23.92
CA GLN A 38 40.24 -1.04 24.35
C GLN A 38 39.84 -1.89 23.14
N GLN A 39 40.82 -2.64 22.67
CA GLN A 39 40.69 -3.74 21.71
C GLN A 39 40.35 -5.01 22.51
N PRO A 40 39.24 -5.72 22.26
CA PRO A 40 39.05 -7.07 22.79
C PRO A 40 39.74 -8.10 21.90
N ALA A 41 40.32 -9.09 22.58
CA ALA A 41 41.08 -10.19 22.04
C ALA A 41 40.27 -11.11 21.13
N ASP A 42 40.93 -11.58 20.07
CA ASP A 42 40.52 -12.70 19.24
C ASP A 42 40.57 -14.00 20.06
N GLU A 43 39.42 -14.62 20.32
CA GLU A 43 39.33 -16.02 20.73
C GLU A 43 39.07 -16.88 19.49
N GLU A 44 40.10 -17.63 19.12
CA GLU A 44 40.16 -18.59 18.03
C GLU A 44 39.52 -19.92 18.50
N GLU A 45 38.22 -20.11 18.27
CA GLU A 45 37.54 -21.39 18.51
C GLU A 45 37.59 -22.28 17.25
N THR A 46 38.31 -23.38 17.36
CA THR A 46 38.57 -24.36 16.31
C THR A 46 37.36 -25.27 16.11
N ALA A 47 36.56 -25.04 15.06
CA ALA A 47 35.48 -25.93 14.65
C ALA A 47 36.03 -27.17 13.89
N ARG A 48 35.65 -28.36 14.36
CA ARG A 48 35.87 -29.65 13.67
C ARG A 48 35.05 -29.72 12.37
N PRO A 49 35.58 -30.33 11.30
CA PRO A 49 34.78 -30.59 10.10
C PRO A 49 33.87 -31.81 10.35
N THR A 50 32.57 -31.61 10.13
CA THR A 50 31.58 -32.70 10.06
C THR A 50 31.47 -33.16 8.61
N GLU A 51 31.59 -34.47 8.41
CA GLU A 51 31.57 -35.21 7.15
C GLU A 51 30.21 -35.05 6.42
N PRO A 52 30.18 -34.83 5.09
CA PRO A 52 28.91 -34.73 4.36
C PRO A 52 28.34 -36.13 4.07
N GLU A 53 27.15 -36.40 4.61
CA GLU A 53 26.33 -37.55 4.25
C GLU A 53 25.89 -37.48 2.78
N LYS A 54 25.98 -38.63 2.09
CA LYS A 54 25.59 -38.83 0.69
C LYS A 54 24.08 -38.60 0.48
N PRO A 55 23.66 -38.05 -0.66
CA PRO A 55 22.25 -38.02 -1.04
C PRO A 55 21.76 -39.44 -1.36
N VAL A 56 20.64 -39.82 -0.74
CA VAL A 56 19.85 -41.01 -1.10
C VAL A 56 19.11 -40.70 -2.39
N GLU A 57 19.35 -41.54 -3.40
CA GLU A 57 18.74 -41.51 -4.71
C GLU A 57 17.29 -42.02 -4.62
N GLU A 58 16.32 -41.11 -4.64
CA GLU A 58 14.90 -41.43 -4.61
C GLU A 58 14.36 -41.55 -6.06
N LYS A 59 13.86 -42.74 -6.41
CA LYS A 59 13.28 -43.03 -7.73
C LYS A 59 11.91 -42.36 -7.88
N PRO A 60 11.57 -41.78 -9.05
CA PRO A 60 10.24 -41.24 -9.29
C PRO A 60 9.24 -42.37 -9.58
N ALA A 61 8.14 -42.36 -8.84
CA ALA A 61 6.95 -43.16 -9.14
C ALA A 61 6.22 -42.56 -10.36
N LYS A 62 5.81 -43.42 -11.28
CA LYS A 62 4.93 -43.09 -12.41
C LYS A 62 3.51 -42.88 -11.88
N GLU A 63 2.94 -41.70 -12.13
CA GLU A 63 1.49 -41.47 -12.02
C GLU A 63 0.88 -41.49 -13.42
N ASP A 64 -0.12 -42.35 -13.60
CA ASP A 64 -0.98 -42.39 -14.79
C ASP A 64 -2.01 -41.24 -14.76
N PRO A 65 -2.39 -40.66 -15.91
CA PRO A 65 -3.31 -39.53 -15.94
C PRO A 65 -4.77 -39.99 -15.75
N VAL A 66 -5.39 -39.52 -14.66
CA VAL A 66 -6.84 -39.63 -14.45
C VAL A 66 -7.57 -38.59 -15.30
N GLU A 67 -8.32 -39.08 -16.27
CA GLU A 67 -9.22 -38.35 -17.15
C GLU A 67 -10.36 -37.69 -16.35
N LYS A 68 -10.30 -36.36 -16.13
CA LYS A 68 -11.39 -35.59 -15.51
C LYS A 68 -12.43 -35.21 -16.57
N LYS A 69 -13.62 -35.82 -16.49
CA LYS A 69 -14.83 -35.30 -17.15
C LYS A 69 -15.43 -34.13 -16.35
N PRO A 70 -16.01 -33.11 -17.01
CA PRO A 70 -16.65 -31.99 -16.34
C PRO A 70 -18.01 -32.40 -15.71
N PRO A 71 -18.40 -31.83 -14.55
CA PRO A 71 -19.70 -32.12 -13.97
C PRO A 71 -20.81 -31.33 -14.66
N VAL A 72 -21.88 -32.05 -14.99
CA VAL A 72 -23.16 -31.53 -15.47
C VAL A 72 -23.91 -30.93 -14.28
N THR A 73 -24.17 -29.62 -14.33
CA THR A 73 -25.06 -28.92 -13.39
C THR A 73 -26.51 -29.13 -13.81
N THR A 74 -27.30 -29.78 -12.95
CA THR A 74 -28.77 -29.74 -13.01
C THR A 74 -29.28 -29.13 -11.69
N PRO A 75 -30.30 -28.26 -11.69
CA PRO A 75 -30.76 -27.59 -10.47
C PRO A 75 -31.55 -28.57 -9.60
N VAL A 76 -31.16 -28.68 -8.32
CA VAL A 76 -31.91 -29.43 -7.30
C VAL A 76 -32.78 -28.43 -6.54
N GLU A 77 -34.10 -28.63 -6.58
CA GLU A 77 -35.09 -27.93 -5.76
C GLU A 77 -34.87 -28.19 -4.26
N PRO A 78 -35.18 -27.22 -3.39
CA PRO A 78 -35.05 -27.40 -1.93
C PRO A 78 -36.15 -28.33 -1.37
N PRO A 79 -35.83 -29.22 -0.43
CA PRO A 79 -36.83 -30.07 0.20
C PRO A 79 -37.65 -29.29 1.24
N GLU A 80 -38.95 -29.59 1.25
CA GLU A 80 -39.92 -29.16 2.27
C GLU A 80 -39.52 -29.69 3.67
N ASP A 81 -39.46 -28.77 4.63
CA ASP A 81 -39.29 -29.06 6.05
C ASP A 81 -40.54 -29.78 6.60
N GLY A 82 -40.33 -30.95 7.18
CA GLY A 82 -41.37 -31.71 7.85
C GLY A 82 -40.84 -32.52 9.03
N GLN A 83 -41.52 -32.36 10.17
CA GLN A 83 -41.50 -33.19 11.39
C GLN A 83 -40.41 -32.85 12.43
N LYS A 84 -40.64 -32.89 13.75
CA LYS A 84 -41.80 -33.19 14.62
C LYS A 84 -41.39 -32.73 16.04
N GLU A 85 -42.29 -32.08 16.77
CA GLU A 85 -42.15 -31.89 18.23
C GLU A 85 -42.31 -33.23 18.97
N PRO A 86 -41.55 -33.49 20.04
CA PRO A 86 -41.90 -34.52 21.00
C PRO A 86 -42.76 -33.92 22.13
N ASP A 87 -43.95 -34.48 22.28
CA ASP A 87 -44.78 -34.41 23.48
C ASP A 87 -44.02 -34.93 24.71
N ASN A 88 -44.00 -34.16 25.79
CA ASN A 88 -43.86 -34.73 27.14
C ASN A 88 -44.63 -33.88 28.17
N PRO A 89 -45.61 -34.46 28.90
CA PRO A 89 -46.40 -33.76 29.88
C PRO A 89 -45.83 -33.98 31.29
N GLN A 90 -45.52 -32.92 32.03
CA GLN A 90 -45.35 -33.03 33.48
C GLN A 90 -45.70 -31.74 34.25
N GLN A 91 -46.94 -31.76 34.75
CA GLN A 91 -47.43 -31.29 36.05
C GLN A 91 -47.05 -29.88 36.56
N GLU A 92 -48.06 -29.00 36.53
CA GLU A 92 -48.18 -27.79 37.31
C GLU A 92 -48.27 -28.05 38.83
N PRO A 93 -47.63 -27.23 39.67
CA PRO A 93 -48.17 -26.89 40.98
C PRO A 93 -49.06 -25.65 40.85
N LYS A 94 -50.35 -25.84 41.18
CA LYS A 94 -51.32 -24.76 41.43
C LYS A 94 -50.73 -23.77 42.44
N ARG A 95 -50.49 -22.53 42.01
CA ARG A 95 -50.14 -21.40 42.87
C ARG A 95 -51.29 -20.41 42.80
N GLY A 96 -51.75 -20.01 43.98
CA GLY A 96 -53.02 -19.33 44.20
C GLY A 96 -53.17 -18.03 43.42
N ASP A 97 -54.42 -17.82 43.04
CA ASP A 97 -54.96 -16.58 42.49
C ASP A 97 -54.84 -15.47 43.54
N GLU A 98 -53.78 -14.67 43.44
CA GLU A 98 -53.80 -13.27 43.89
C GLU A 98 -54.13 -12.44 42.66
N GLU A 99 -55.42 -12.11 42.51
CA GLU A 99 -55.91 -11.07 41.61
C GLU A 99 -55.41 -9.71 42.11
N ASP A 100 -54.16 -9.39 41.79
CA ASP A 100 -53.70 -8.01 41.77
C ASP A 100 -54.24 -7.37 40.50
N GLY A 101 -55.13 -6.38 40.68
CA GLY A 101 -55.71 -5.60 39.60
C GLY A 101 -54.63 -4.96 38.74
N GLU A 102 -54.41 -5.54 37.56
CA GLU A 102 -53.60 -4.98 36.49
C GLU A 102 -54.29 -3.70 36.01
N ASN A 103 -53.85 -2.56 36.55
CA ASN A 103 -53.93 -1.31 35.81
C ASN A 103 -53.19 -1.55 34.49
N GLU A 104 -53.92 -1.54 33.37
CA GLU A 104 -53.37 -1.37 32.03
C GLU A 104 -52.67 -0.01 31.97
N GLU A 105 -51.48 0.06 32.56
CA GLU A 105 -50.57 1.19 32.41
C GLU A 105 -50.11 1.14 30.96
N GLU A 106 -50.71 2.02 30.13
CA GLU A 106 -50.37 2.20 28.72
C GLU A 106 -48.84 2.15 28.56
N ALA A 107 -48.38 1.15 27.81
CA ALA A 107 -46.96 0.90 27.64
C ALA A 107 -46.29 2.17 27.07
N PRO A 108 -45.24 2.71 27.74
CA PRO A 108 -44.52 3.86 27.19
C PRO A 108 -43.97 3.48 25.81
N ALA A 109 -44.26 4.33 24.83
CA ALA A 109 -44.27 3.98 23.41
C ALA A 109 -42.91 3.78 22.73
N ASP A 110 -41.76 3.93 23.40
CA ASP A 110 -40.47 4.02 22.70
C ASP A 110 -39.40 3.13 23.33
N TYR A 111 -39.44 1.82 23.04
CA TYR A 111 -38.30 0.93 23.31
C TYR A 111 -37.23 1.13 22.25
N GLU A 112 -36.02 1.48 22.67
CA GLU A 112 -34.87 1.68 21.78
C GLU A 112 -33.71 0.79 22.21
N LEU A 113 -32.93 0.28 21.24
CA LEU A 113 -31.66 -0.38 21.52
C LEU A 113 -30.56 0.65 21.70
N LYS A 114 -29.87 0.59 22.83
CA LYS A 114 -28.63 1.33 23.10
C LYS A 114 -27.45 0.39 22.98
N MET A 115 -26.42 0.85 22.28
CA MET A 115 -25.17 0.14 22.09
C MET A 115 -24.05 0.83 22.88
N GLU A 116 -23.20 0.04 23.50
CA GLU A 116 -21.94 0.44 24.13
C GLU A 116 -20.87 -0.53 23.65
N TYR A 117 -19.66 -0.05 23.41
CA TYR A 117 -18.54 -0.90 23.04
C TYR A 117 -17.28 -0.53 23.81
N GLU A 118 -16.48 -1.54 24.10
CA GLU A 118 -15.19 -1.42 24.77
C GLU A 118 -14.18 -2.30 24.03
N GLN A 119 -13.06 -1.73 23.63
CA GLN A 119 -11.96 -2.50 23.07
C GLN A 119 -10.91 -2.79 24.13
N LYS A 120 -10.49 -4.06 24.21
CA LYS A 120 -9.32 -4.47 24.99
C LYS A 120 -8.44 -5.34 24.12
N ASN A 121 -7.24 -4.85 23.81
CA ASN A 121 -6.33 -5.48 22.84
C ASN A 121 -7.02 -5.66 21.48
N ASP A 122 -7.07 -6.88 20.95
CA ASP A 122 -7.69 -7.29 19.70
C ASP A 122 -9.11 -7.81 19.84
N ILE A 123 -9.72 -7.61 21.03
CA ILE A 123 -11.08 -8.04 21.33
C ILE A 123 -11.99 -6.81 21.50
N LEU A 124 -13.01 -6.74 20.65
CA LEU A 124 -14.10 -5.80 20.77
C LEU A 124 -15.24 -6.41 21.59
N TYR A 125 -15.57 -5.79 22.71
CA TYR A 125 -16.71 -6.14 23.53
C TYR A 125 -17.88 -5.23 23.14
N VAL A 126 -18.98 -5.83 22.68
CA VAL A 126 -20.19 -5.12 22.27
C VAL A 126 -21.29 -5.43 23.27
N LYS A 127 -21.81 -4.40 23.91
CA LYS A 127 -22.89 -4.48 24.89
C LYS A 127 -24.11 -3.76 24.34
N ALA A 128 -25.27 -4.40 24.46
CA ALA A 128 -26.54 -3.84 24.04
C ALA A 128 -27.54 -3.84 25.19
N SER A 129 -28.40 -2.82 25.23
CA SER A 129 -29.45 -2.69 26.24
C SER A 129 -30.72 -2.10 25.63
N ILE A 130 -31.89 -2.49 26.14
CA ILE A 130 -33.18 -1.90 25.77
C ILE A 130 -33.48 -0.73 26.73
N SER A 131 -33.78 0.46 26.18
CA SER A 131 -34.08 1.67 26.95
C SER A 131 -35.35 1.51 27.81
N GLY A 132 -35.45 2.28 28.88
CA GLY A 132 -36.65 2.32 29.74
C GLY A 132 -36.88 1.06 30.61
N MET A 133 -35.97 0.08 30.59
CA MET A 133 -36.16 -1.21 31.28
C MET A 133 -35.21 -1.35 32.47
N LYS A 134 -35.78 -1.61 33.67
CA LYS A 134 -35.01 -1.69 34.91
C LYS A 134 -34.64 -3.10 35.38
N GLU A 135 -35.25 -4.19 34.89
CA GLU A 135 -34.77 -5.59 35.02
C GLU A 135 -35.80 -6.61 34.46
N ARG A 136 -35.36 -7.84 34.10
CA ARG A 136 -36.12 -9.09 33.81
C ARG A 136 -37.38 -9.10 32.91
N TYR A 137 -37.74 -8.02 32.22
CA TYR A 137 -38.97 -7.98 31.40
C TYR A 137 -38.78 -8.18 29.89
N ALA A 138 -37.58 -8.54 29.43
CA ALA A 138 -37.31 -8.86 28.02
C ALA A 138 -36.95 -10.34 27.86
N LYS A 139 -37.79 -11.11 27.15
CA LYS A 139 -37.49 -12.50 26.76
C LYS A 139 -37.35 -12.59 25.26
N GLY A 140 -36.17 -12.93 24.76
CA GLY A 140 -35.94 -12.96 23.32
C GLY A 140 -34.60 -13.54 22.90
N SER A 141 -34.30 -13.37 21.62
CA SER A 141 -33.03 -13.67 20.99
C SER A 141 -32.33 -12.37 20.62
N TRP A 142 -31.07 -12.28 21.02
CA TRP A 142 -30.15 -11.23 20.63
C TRP A 142 -29.24 -11.77 19.52
N THR A 143 -28.98 -10.95 18.50
CA THR A 143 -27.99 -11.23 17.47
C THR A 143 -27.07 -10.04 17.34
N PHE A 144 -25.77 -10.30 17.45
CA PHE A 144 -24.68 -9.34 17.31
C PHE A 144 -23.89 -9.72 16.06
N GLU A 145 -23.61 -8.76 15.20
CA GLU A 145 -22.81 -8.92 13.99
C GLU A 145 -21.73 -7.86 13.95
N VAL A 146 -20.48 -8.28 13.75
CA VAL A 146 -19.34 -7.38 13.55
C VAL A 146 -18.59 -7.83 12.30
N ASP A 147 -18.51 -6.97 11.28
CA ASP A 147 -17.89 -7.27 9.98
C ASP A 147 -18.36 -8.61 9.37
N GLY A 148 -19.66 -8.88 9.42
CA GLY A 148 -20.26 -10.11 8.91
C GLY A 148 -20.14 -11.34 9.82
N VAL A 149 -19.41 -11.25 10.94
CA VAL A 149 -19.30 -12.34 11.91
C VAL A 149 -20.46 -12.26 12.89
N LYS A 150 -21.35 -13.27 12.88
CA LYS A 150 -22.58 -13.31 13.69
C LYS A 150 -22.41 -14.14 14.95
N LYS A 151 -22.92 -13.62 16.08
CA LYS A 151 -23.15 -14.35 17.33
C LYS A 151 -24.59 -14.13 17.79
N SER A 152 -25.21 -15.16 18.38
CA SER A 152 -26.61 -15.06 18.83
C SER A 152 -26.82 -15.74 20.18
N ARG A 153 -27.68 -15.14 21.02
CA ARG A 153 -27.95 -15.63 22.37
C ARG A 153 -29.41 -15.42 22.76
N LYS A 154 -30.05 -16.48 23.25
CA LYS A 154 -31.39 -16.39 23.87
C LYS A 154 -31.25 -16.03 25.35
N GLY A 155 -32.08 -15.12 25.83
CA GLY A 155 -32.00 -14.63 27.20
C GLY A 155 -33.27 -13.94 27.71
N TRP A 156 -33.31 -13.74 29.02
CA TRP A 156 -34.41 -13.08 29.75
C TRP A 156 -33.98 -11.71 30.33
N SER A 157 -32.88 -11.17 29.78
CA SER A 157 -32.28 -9.93 30.25
C SER A 157 -32.53 -8.83 29.22
N PRO A 158 -32.86 -7.60 29.66
CA PRO A 158 -32.92 -6.42 28.80
C PRO A 158 -31.53 -5.96 28.32
N GLN A 159 -30.47 -6.62 28.79
CA GLN A 159 -29.08 -6.33 28.42
C GLN A 159 -28.33 -7.62 28.06
N GLN A 160 -27.48 -7.55 27.04
CA GLN A 160 -26.56 -8.63 26.65
C GLN A 160 -25.22 -8.04 26.22
N GLN A 161 -24.19 -8.88 26.29
CA GLN A 161 -22.84 -8.53 25.85
C GLN A 161 -22.21 -9.73 25.13
N GLU A 162 -21.50 -9.46 24.06
CA GLU A 162 -20.70 -10.41 23.29
C GLU A 162 -19.31 -9.83 23.00
N SER A 163 -18.36 -10.71 22.64
CA SER A 163 -17.00 -10.31 22.26
C SER A 163 -16.63 -10.79 20.87
N PHE A 164 -15.82 -10.04 20.14
CA PHE A 164 -15.40 -10.32 18.77
C PHE A 164 -13.89 -10.15 18.64
N GLN A 165 -13.22 -11.14 18.04
CA GLN A 165 -11.82 -11.00 17.64
C GLN A 165 -11.78 -10.14 16.37
N LEU A 166 -11.13 -8.99 16.42
CA LEU A 166 -11.00 -8.12 15.25
C LEU A 166 -9.93 -8.68 14.32
N LYS A 167 -10.31 -9.01 13.07
CA LYS A 167 -9.34 -9.43 12.04
C LYS A 167 -8.40 -8.29 11.63
N ARG A 168 -8.85 -7.05 11.80
CA ARG A 168 -8.15 -5.82 11.48
C ARG A 168 -8.20 -4.95 12.72
N ASN A 169 -7.11 -4.88 13.47
CA ASN A 169 -7.04 -4.12 14.71
C ASN A 169 -5.93 -3.07 14.63
N TYR A 170 -6.01 -2.22 13.63
CA TYR A 170 -5.09 -1.09 13.47
C TYR A 170 -5.85 0.20 13.77
N PRO A 171 -5.21 1.18 14.44
CA PRO A 171 -5.82 2.49 14.66
C PRO A 171 -6.49 3.06 13.41
N GLY A 172 -7.70 3.59 13.58
CA GLY A 172 -8.51 4.13 12.49
C GLY A 172 -9.28 3.09 11.67
N SER A 173 -9.10 1.77 11.90
CA SER A 173 -9.95 0.78 11.25
C SER A 173 -11.40 0.91 11.72
N ALA A 174 -12.33 0.99 10.77
CA ALA A 174 -13.76 1.03 11.01
C ALA A 174 -14.37 -0.37 10.93
N HIS A 175 -15.23 -0.70 11.89
CA HIS A 175 -15.96 -1.95 12.00
C HIS A 175 -17.46 -1.66 12.04
N LEU A 176 -18.21 -2.31 11.16
CA LEU A 176 -19.67 -2.19 11.15
C LEU A 176 -20.25 -3.14 12.20
N ILE A 177 -21.11 -2.62 13.06
CA ILE A 177 -21.76 -3.37 14.13
C ILE A 177 -23.26 -3.31 13.92
N ASP A 178 -23.90 -4.47 13.75
CA ASP A 178 -25.34 -4.61 13.71
C ASP A 178 -25.84 -5.41 14.91
N ILE A 179 -26.87 -4.92 15.58
CA ILE A 179 -27.50 -5.60 16.71
C ILE A 179 -29.00 -5.68 16.50
N THR A 180 -29.54 -6.88 16.67
CA THR A 180 -30.99 -7.09 16.64
C THR A 180 -31.48 -7.82 17.88
N PHE A 181 -32.67 -7.45 18.33
CA PHE A 181 -33.43 -8.13 19.37
C PHE A 181 -34.79 -8.55 18.82
N ASN A 182 -35.09 -9.85 18.96
CA ASN A 182 -36.36 -10.45 18.59
C ASN A 182 -36.97 -11.12 19.81
N GLY A 183 -38.07 -10.60 20.35
CA GLY A 183 -38.59 -11.14 21.60
C GLY A 183 -39.90 -10.53 22.05
N LYS A 184 -40.18 -10.72 23.34
CA LYS A 184 -41.32 -10.13 24.03
C LYS A 184 -40.84 -9.20 25.14
N ILE A 185 -41.41 -8.00 25.20
CA ILE A 185 -41.25 -7.05 26.29
C ILE A 185 -42.62 -6.83 26.93
N LYS A 186 -42.75 -7.07 28.24
CA LYS A 186 -44.05 -7.00 28.94
C LYS A 186 -45.18 -7.74 28.19
N GLY A 187 -44.87 -8.91 27.63
CA GLY A 187 -45.81 -9.73 26.86
C GLY A 187 -45.99 -9.34 25.39
N GLN A 188 -45.62 -8.13 24.97
CA GLN A 188 -45.73 -7.64 23.59
C GLN A 188 -44.56 -8.09 22.73
N SER A 189 -44.84 -8.64 21.55
CA SER A 189 -43.80 -9.01 20.58
C SER A 189 -43.16 -7.76 19.98
N VAL A 190 -41.83 -7.70 20.03
CA VAL A 190 -41.06 -6.57 19.50
C VAL A 190 -39.90 -7.06 18.64
N HIS A 191 -39.57 -6.26 17.63
CA HIS A 191 -38.36 -6.36 16.84
C HIS A 191 -37.63 -5.02 16.93
N LEU A 192 -36.41 -5.04 17.46
CA LEU A 192 -35.58 -3.86 17.57
C LEU A 192 -34.26 -4.11 16.85
N SER A 193 -33.77 -3.11 16.12
CA SER A 193 -32.50 -3.16 15.41
C SER A 193 -31.76 -1.84 15.55
N THR A 194 -30.45 -1.89 15.69
CA THR A 194 -29.58 -0.72 15.64
C THR A 194 -28.26 -1.08 14.97
N ALA A 195 -27.65 -0.11 14.31
CA ALA A 195 -26.37 -0.24 13.62
C ALA A 195 -25.46 0.92 14.02
N ASP A 196 -24.18 0.64 14.20
CA ASP A 196 -23.17 1.65 14.51
C ASP A 196 -21.83 1.30 13.84
N THR A 197 -20.92 2.27 13.76
CA THR A 197 -19.55 2.08 13.28
C THR A 197 -18.57 2.30 14.42
N PHE A 198 -17.89 1.24 14.83
CA PHE A 198 -16.77 1.36 15.76
C PHE A 198 -15.49 1.66 15.01
N VAL A 199 -14.83 2.77 15.35
CA VAL A 199 -13.49 3.09 14.86
C VAL A 199 -12.50 2.74 15.97
N VAL A 200 -11.53 1.87 15.67
CA VAL A 200 -10.44 1.55 16.59
C VAL A 200 -9.76 2.87 16.97
N PRO A 201 -9.80 3.28 18.25
CA PRO A 201 -9.27 4.56 18.67
C PRO A 201 -7.77 4.59 18.37
N GLU A 202 -7.30 5.72 17.85
CA GLU A 202 -5.88 6.03 17.87
C GLU A 202 -5.46 6.13 19.33
N GLU A 203 -4.68 5.16 19.82
CA GLU A 203 -4.14 5.27 21.17
C GLU A 203 -3.29 6.54 21.22
N PRO A 204 -3.65 7.55 22.04
CA PRO A 204 -2.86 8.76 22.16
C PRO A 204 -1.51 8.38 22.74
N GLY A 205 -0.48 8.34 21.90
CA GLY A 205 0.89 7.99 22.28
C GLY A 205 1.44 6.69 21.70
N THR A 206 0.68 5.89 20.94
CA THR A 206 1.30 4.89 20.07
C THR A 206 1.80 5.61 18.84
N ASN A 207 3.08 5.99 18.86
CA ASN A 207 3.80 6.49 17.71
C ASN A 207 3.92 5.36 16.65
N ASN A 208 2.80 4.97 16.05
CA ASN A 208 2.80 3.97 14.98
C ASN A 208 3.42 4.59 13.75
N LEU A 209 4.24 3.79 13.06
CA LEU A 209 4.77 4.16 11.77
C LEU A 209 3.68 3.97 10.72
N ASP A 210 3.46 4.98 9.87
CA ASP A 210 2.71 4.79 8.63
C ASP A 210 3.68 4.19 7.60
N ILE A 211 3.38 3.00 7.09
CA ILE A 211 4.28 2.24 6.21
C ILE A 211 3.61 2.04 4.86
N GLY A 212 4.28 2.53 3.81
CA GLY A 212 3.97 2.28 2.41
C GLY A 212 5.03 1.41 1.74
N HIS A 213 4.68 0.84 0.58
CA HIS A 213 5.64 0.10 -0.23
C HIS A 213 5.46 0.36 -1.73
N GLY A 214 6.51 0.08 -2.49
CA GLY A 214 6.52 -0.01 -3.95
C GLY A 214 7.47 -1.12 -4.40
N PHE A 215 7.36 -1.53 -5.66
CA PHE A 215 8.23 -2.54 -6.25
C PHE A 215 9.17 -1.87 -7.25
N VAL A 216 10.45 -2.25 -7.19
CA VAL A 216 11.49 -1.77 -8.11
C VAL A 216 12.20 -2.98 -8.71
N HIS A 217 12.91 -2.79 -9.83
CA HIS A 217 13.51 -3.84 -10.67
C HIS A 217 14.34 -4.91 -9.92
N GLN A 218 14.77 -4.66 -8.68
CA GLN A 218 15.53 -5.63 -7.87
C GLN A 218 15.10 -5.71 -6.39
N GLY A 219 13.90 -5.23 -6.03
CA GLY A 219 13.47 -5.31 -4.65
C GLY A 219 12.18 -4.56 -4.31
N VAL A 220 12.02 -4.33 -3.01
CA VAL A 220 10.87 -3.62 -2.46
C VAL A 220 11.36 -2.30 -1.89
N LEU A 221 10.80 -1.19 -2.36
CA LEU A 221 10.93 0.12 -1.73
C LEU A 221 9.95 0.18 -0.57
N LEU A 222 10.45 0.33 0.65
CA LEU A 222 9.64 0.60 1.83
C LEU A 222 9.78 2.08 2.18
N LYS A 223 8.65 2.74 2.44
CA LYS A 223 8.58 4.11 2.94
C LYS A 223 7.91 4.07 4.30
N ALA A 224 8.48 4.75 5.28
CA ALA A 224 7.90 4.85 6.62
C ALA A 224 7.89 6.30 7.10
N ASP A 225 6.78 6.68 7.72
CA ASP A 225 6.50 8.03 8.20
C ASP A 225 6.13 8.00 9.70
N LEU A 226 6.52 9.03 10.44
CA LEU A 226 6.06 9.34 11.80
C LEU A 226 4.98 10.43 11.70
N PRO A 227 3.69 10.06 11.55
CA PRO A 227 2.64 11.02 11.18
C PRO A 227 2.37 12.08 12.25
N ASN A 228 2.67 11.79 13.51
CA ASN A 228 2.43 12.65 14.67
C ASN A 228 3.70 13.38 15.14
N SER A 229 4.65 13.62 14.23
CA SER A 229 5.87 14.34 14.57
C SER A 229 6.19 15.41 13.54
N GLU A 230 6.67 16.56 14.00
CA GLU A 230 7.16 17.62 13.12
C GLU A 230 8.65 17.44 12.84
N ASN A 231 9.39 16.97 13.84
CA ASN A 231 10.82 16.77 13.78
C ASN A 231 11.18 15.40 14.30
N ALA A 232 11.99 14.66 13.55
CA ALA A 232 12.57 13.41 14.04
C ALA A 232 14.06 13.33 13.69
N SER A 233 14.81 12.68 14.57
CA SER A 233 16.22 12.36 14.35
C SER A 233 16.59 11.04 15.02
N GLY A 234 17.27 10.16 14.29
CA GLY A 234 17.61 8.85 14.85
C GLY A 234 17.96 7.81 13.80
N ARG A 235 17.79 6.56 14.21
CA ARG A 235 18.08 5.36 13.43
C ARG A 235 16.78 4.74 12.93
N TRP A 236 16.73 4.43 11.63
CA TRP A 236 15.67 3.62 11.03
C TRP A 236 16.22 2.26 10.64
N THR A 237 15.45 1.22 10.86
CA THR A 237 15.78 -0.15 10.48
C THR A 237 14.61 -0.74 9.71
N PHE A 238 14.85 -1.12 8.46
CA PHE A 238 13.87 -1.75 7.57
C PHE A 238 14.26 -3.20 7.35
N LYS A 239 13.34 -4.13 7.65
CA LYS A 239 13.54 -5.58 7.49
C LYS A 239 12.51 -6.16 6.55
N LEU A 240 12.92 -7.06 5.67
CA LEU A 240 12.04 -7.85 4.81
C LEU A 240 12.69 -9.21 4.56
N ASN A 241 12.00 -10.29 4.93
CA ASN A 241 12.47 -11.68 4.75
C ASN A 241 13.91 -11.92 5.25
N GLY A 242 14.24 -11.44 6.44
CA GLY A 242 15.57 -11.61 7.04
C GLY A 242 16.68 -10.74 6.42
N LYS A 243 16.38 -9.95 5.38
CA LYS A 243 17.28 -8.89 4.89
C LYS A 243 16.96 -7.60 5.63
N GLU A 244 18.00 -6.84 5.95
CA GLU A 244 17.90 -5.62 6.73
C GLU A 244 18.65 -4.46 6.07
N LYS A 245 18.06 -3.27 6.15
CA LYS A 245 18.72 -2.00 5.82
C LYS A 245 18.60 -1.05 7.01
N VAL A 246 19.74 -0.56 7.49
CA VAL A 246 19.80 0.40 8.60
C VAL A 246 20.24 1.76 8.09
N LEU A 247 19.47 2.79 8.40
CA LEU A 247 19.80 4.20 8.16
C LEU A 247 20.11 4.84 9.53
N LYS A 248 21.35 5.31 9.72
CA LYS A 248 21.81 5.92 10.98
C LYS A 248 21.80 7.44 10.86
N ASP A 249 21.64 8.12 11.99
CA ASP A 249 21.78 9.58 12.13
C ASP A 249 20.93 10.39 11.15
N THR A 250 19.77 9.83 10.78
CA THR A 250 18.81 10.45 9.88
C THR A 250 18.12 11.64 10.54
N LYS A 251 17.65 12.57 9.71
CA LYS A 251 16.79 13.68 10.11
C LYS A 251 15.53 13.66 9.26
N GLY A 252 14.43 14.11 9.84
CA GLY A 252 13.12 14.13 9.20
C GLY A 252 12.25 12.97 9.67
N THR A 253 10.95 13.15 9.48
CA THR A 253 9.89 12.26 9.97
C THR A 253 9.54 11.15 8.99
N SER A 254 10.18 11.12 7.82
CA SER A 254 9.97 10.16 6.75
C SER A 254 11.30 9.59 6.28
N GLN A 255 11.37 8.29 6.05
CA GLN A 255 12.52 7.63 5.42
C GLN A 255 12.08 6.54 4.46
N GLU A 256 12.95 6.26 3.49
CA GLU A 256 12.75 5.20 2.51
C GLU A 256 13.97 4.29 2.41
N ALA A 257 13.73 3.01 2.14
CA ALA A 257 14.78 2.02 1.93
C ALA A 257 14.37 0.99 0.88
N VAL A 258 15.26 0.75 -0.08
CA VAL A 258 15.12 -0.37 -1.02
C VAL A 258 15.76 -1.61 -0.39
N ILE A 259 14.95 -2.66 -0.19
CA ILE A 259 15.41 -3.97 0.25
C ILE A 259 15.45 -4.90 -0.97
N GLY A 260 16.66 -5.30 -1.37
CA GLY A 260 16.82 -6.22 -2.49
C GLY A 260 16.25 -7.60 -2.14
N ALA A 261 15.12 -7.99 -2.70
CA ALA A 261 14.43 -9.23 -2.37
C ALA A 261 13.81 -9.85 -3.62
N ASN A 262 13.98 -11.17 -3.78
CA ASN A 262 13.30 -11.93 -4.83
C ASN A 262 11.87 -12.21 -4.37
N VAL A 263 10.98 -11.25 -4.64
CA VAL A 263 9.56 -11.37 -4.33
C VAL A 263 8.84 -12.12 -5.45
N LYS A 264 7.94 -13.03 -5.08
CA LYS A 264 7.11 -13.78 -6.01
C LYS A 264 5.72 -13.14 -6.06
N PRO A 265 5.16 -12.83 -7.23
CA PRO A 265 3.81 -12.28 -7.35
C PRO A 265 2.79 -13.14 -6.60
N GLY A 266 1.87 -12.50 -5.89
CA GLY A 266 0.81 -13.12 -5.09
C GLY A 266 1.25 -13.58 -3.69
N GLN A 267 2.56 -13.69 -3.42
CA GLN A 267 3.07 -14.08 -2.12
C GLN A 267 3.01 -12.90 -1.13
N ARG A 268 2.65 -13.20 0.13
CA ARG A 268 2.67 -12.24 1.23
C ARG A 268 4.02 -12.25 1.94
N TYR A 269 4.45 -11.06 2.35
CA TYR A 269 5.69 -10.82 3.05
C TYR A 269 5.45 -9.92 4.26
N VAL A 270 6.19 -10.16 5.33
CA VAL A 270 6.17 -9.31 6.51
C VAL A 270 7.41 -8.42 6.46
N ALA A 271 7.19 -7.12 6.35
CA ALA A 271 8.20 -6.11 6.58
C ALA A 271 8.12 -5.66 8.05
N THR A 272 9.26 -5.38 8.67
CA THR A 272 9.30 -4.75 10.00
C THR A 272 10.09 -3.47 9.87
N VAL A 273 9.51 -2.35 10.29
CA VAL A 273 10.20 -1.07 10.36
C VAL A 273 10.31 -0.63 11.81
N GLU A 274 11.52 -0.26 12.22
CA GLU A 274 11.83 0.26 13.54
C GLU A 274 12.43 1.67 13.42
N PHE A 275 11.96 2.60 14.23
CA PHE A 275 12.62 3.88 14.48
C PHE A 275 13.06 3.98 15.95
N LEU A 276 14.33 4.33 16.15
CA LEU A 276 14.92 4.58 17.46
C LEU A 276 15.60 5.96 17.44
N GLY A 277 15.05 6.92 18.18
CA GLY A 277 15.55 8.29 18.10
C GLY A 277 14.82 9.28 18.99
N LYS A 278 14.80 10.53 18.55
CA LYS A 278 14.01 11.60 19.13
C LYS A 278 12.93 12.06 18.15
N SER A 279 11.69 12.18 18.62
CA SER A 279 10.58 12.88 17.96
C SER A 279 10.22 14.11 18.78
N ASP A 280 10.23 15.29 18.18
CA ASP A 280 9.86 16.56 18.84
C ASP A 280 10.58 16.78 20.18
N GLY A 281 11.82 16.31 20.27
CA GLY A 281 12.67 16.39 21.47
C GLY A 281 12.55 15.20 22.42
N GLU A 282 11.49 14.40 22.33
CA GLU A 282 11.25 13.22 23.17
C GLU A 282 11.92 11.98 22.61
N LYS A 283 12.58 11.18 23.46
CA LYS A 283 13.17 9.91 23.03
C LYS A 283 12.07 8.87 22.85
N ILE A 284 11.97 8.31 21.65
CA ILE A 284 10.99 7.28 21.32
C ILE A 284 11.66 6.08 20.68
N ARG A 285 11.00 4.92 20.83
CA ARG A 285 11.29 3.70 20.08
C ARG A 285 9.97 3.16 19.58
N VAL A 286 9.88 2.93 18.28
CA VAL A 286 8.66 2.45 17.63
C VAL A 286 9.04 1.36 16.66
N GLU A 287 8.23 0.32 16.61
CA GLU A 287 8.43 -0.84 15.76
C GLU A 287 7.05 -1.24 15.24
N THR A 288 6.96 -1.47 13.93
CA THR A 288 5.70 -1.80 13.27
C THR A 288 5.94 -2.87 12.22
N ASP A 289 5.17 -3.94 12.31
CA ASP A 289 5.08 -4.98 11.29
C ASP A 289 4.06 -4.57 10.22
N TYR A 290 4.40 -4.78 8.97
CA TYR A 290 3.62 -4.44 7.80
C TYR A 290 3.57 -5.62 6.85
N VAL A 291 2.36 -6.11 6.56
CA VAL A 291 2.17 -7.22 5.63
C VAL A 291 1.89 -6.66 4.24
N LEU A 292 2.77 -6.97 3.29
CA LEU A 292 2.59 -6.61 1.88
C LEU A 292 2.38 -7.87 1.03
N LYS A 293 1.56 -7.77 -0.01
CA LYS A 293 1.41 -8.80 -1.04
C LYS A 293 2.16 -8.34 -2.27
N ALA A 294 3.11 -9.14 -2.75
CA ALA A 294 3.88 -8.77 -3.92
C ALA A 294 3.00 -8.79 -5.17
N VAL A 295 3.06 -7.72 -5.95
CA VAL A 295 2.48 -7.63 -7.28
C VAL A 295 3.58 -7.33 -8.29
N ASN A 296 3.37 -7.70 -9.55
CA ASN A 296 4.29 -7.39 -10.63
C ASN A 296 3.52 -7.13 -11.92
N ILE A 297 4.17 -6.60 -12.94
CA ILE A 297 3.65 -6.62 -14.31
C ILE A 297 4.14 -7.91 -14.97
N ASP A 298 3.26 -8.54 -15.73
CA ASP A 298 3.60 -9.55 -16.73
C ASP A 298 3.31 -8.96 -18.12
N VAL A 299 4.30 -9.01 -19.01
CA VAL A 299 4.20 -8.52 -20.38
C VAL A 299 4.27 -9.70 -21.33
N LYS A 300 3.20 -9.89 -22.12
CA LYS A 300 3.14 -10.90 -23.17
C LYS A 300 2.95 -10.24 -24.52
N THR A 301 3.86 -10.53 -25.44
CA THR A 301 3.78 -10.03 -26.81
C THR A 301 3.30 -11.12 -27.76
N THR A 302 2.53 -10.73 -28.78
CA THR A 302 2.07 -11.64 -29.83
C THR A 302 2.02 -10.90 -31.15
N CYS A 303 2.52 -11.53 -32.20
CA CYS A 303 2.50 -10.94 -33.52
C CYS A 303 1.50 -11.60 -34.44
N SER A 304 0.77 -10.74 -35.15
CA SER A 304 -0.28 -11.12 -36.07
C SER A 304 -0.16 -10.34 -37.38
N GLU A 305 -0.99 -10.65 -38.35
CA GLU A 305 -1.09 -9.87 -39.59
C GLU A 305 -1.45 -8.39 -39.34
N LYS A 306 -2.08 -8.09 -38.19
CA LYS A 306 -2.48 -6.73 -37.80
C LYS A 306 -1.32 -5.91 -37.21
N GLY A 307 -0.27 -6.57 -36.71
CA GLY A 307 0.87 -5.94 -36.04
C GLY A 307 1.29 -6.64 -34.77
N LEU A 308 2.02 -5.91 -33.92
CA LEU A 308 2.51 -6.35 -32.61
C LEU A 308 1.46 -6.04 -31.56
N GLN A 309 0.86 -7.08 -30.98
CA GLN A 309 -0.02 -6.96 -29.82
C GLN A 309 0.80 -7.09 -28.54
N VAL A 310 0.65 -6.14 -27.63
CA VAL A 310 1.24 -6.16 -26.30
C VAL A 310 0.11 -6.32 -25.29
N ASN A 311 0.12 -7.42 -24.55
CA ASN A 311 -0.82 -7.71 -23.48
C ASN A 311 -0.08 -7.57 -22.15
N THR A 312 -0.63 -6.79 -21.25
CA THR A 312 -0.04 -6.50 -19.94
C THR A 312 -1.02 -6.90 -18.85
N GLU A 313 -0.50 -7.45 -17.76
CA GLU A 313 -1.29 -7.92 -16.62
C GLU A 313 -0.59 -7.58 -15.31
N VAL A 314 -1.32 -7.05 -14.33
CA VAL A 314 -0.83 -6.91 -12.95
C VAL A 314 -1.01 -8.25 -12.24
N VAL A 315 0.04 -9.06 -12.21
CA VAL A 315 0.00 -10.38 -11.57
C VAL A 315 0.15 -10.28 -10.06
N GLY A 316 -0.48 -11.22 -9.34
CA GLY A 316 -0.42 -11.31 -7.88
C GLY A 316 -1.56 -10.62 -7.14
N THR A 317 -2.50 -10.01 -7.86
CA THR A 317 -3.74 -9.44 -7.33
C THR A 317 -4.95 -9.94 -8.12
N GLU A 318 -6.14 -9.92 -7.51
CA GLU A 318 -7.42 -10.13 -8.21
C GLU A 318 -8.13 -8.79 -8.51
N GLU A 319 -7.67 -7.71 -7.86
CA GLU A 319 -8.25 -6.38 -7.96
C GLU A 319 -7.15 -5.36 -8.28
N ALA A 320 -7.27 -4.71 -9.43
CA ALA A 320 -6.41 -3.61 -9.84
C ALA A 320 -7.21 -2.56 -10.63
N SER A 321 -6.79 -1.31 -10.55
CA SER A 321 -7.35 -0.21 -11.35
C SER A 321 -6.30 0.89 -11.47
N GLY A 322 -6.00 1.31 -12.69
CA GLY A 322 -4.87 2.20 -12.94
C GLY A 322 -4.74 2.69 -14.37
N ASN A 323 -3.65 3.38 -14.65
CA ASN A 323 -3.30 3.85 -15.97
C ASN A 323 -2.09 3.06 -16.46
N TRP A 324 -2.12 2.69 -17.73
CA TRP A 324 -1.03 2.00 -18.42
C TRP A 324 -0.39 2.96 -19.42
N VAL A 325 0.93 2.97 -19.44
CA VAL A 325 1.73 3.57 -20.51
C VAL A 325 2.58 2.47 -21.10
N ILE A 326 2.47 2.26 -22.42
CA ILE A 326 3.27 1.29 -23.16
C ILE A 326 4.01 2.05 -24.25
N ASP A 327 5.34 2.09 -24.11
CA ASP A 327 6.25 2.69 -25.07
C ASP A 327 6.96 1.59 -25.86
N LEU A 328 6.97 1.71 -27.18
CA LEU A 328 7.76 0.87 -28.07
C LEU A 328 8.92 1.71 -28.60
N VAL A 329 10.14 1.36 -28.19
CA VAL A 329 11.36 2.12 -28.50
C VAL A 329 12.29 1.29 -29.36
N GLY A 330 12.56 1.75 -30.58
CA GLY A 330 13.49 1.11 -31.50
C GLY A 330 13.81 2.01 -32.70
N SER A 331 13.56 1.52 -33.92
CA SER A 331 13.67 2.34 -35.13
C SER A 331 12.62 3.45 -35.18
N THR A 332 11.48 3.21 -34.53
CA THR A 332 10.38 4.14 -34.28
C THR A 332 10.17 4.27 -32.78
N GLU A 333 9.60 5.41 -32.36
CA GLU A 333 9.14 5.62 -30.99
C GLU A 333 7.62 5.79 -31.04
N GLU A 334 6.90 4.81 -30.51
CA GLU A 334 5.44 4.84 -30.43
C GLU A 334 5.00 4.70 -28.97
N ARG A 335 4.03 5.52 -28.55
CA ARG A 335 3.50 5.56 -27.18
C ARG A 335 2.00 5.33 -27.17
N HIS A 336 1.55 4.42 -26.33
CA HIS A 336 0.13 4.22 -26.03
C HIS A 336 -0.16 4.52 -24.55
N GLN A 337 -1.26 5.23 -24.30
CA GLN A 337 -1.76 5.51 -22.95
C GLN A 337 -3.22 5.05 -22.84
N SER A 338 -3.54 4.23 -21.85
CA SER A 338 -4.89 3.67 -21.69
C SER A 338 -5.89 4.66 -21.10
N GLY A 339 -5.43 5.68 -20.37
CA GLY A 339 -6.25 6.34 -19.35
C GLY A 339 -6.56 5.39 -18.18
N LYS A 340 -7.54 5.72 -17.34
CA LYS A 340 -7.90 4.86 -16.21
C LYS A 340 -8.67 3.64 -16.70
N VAL A 341 -8.17 2.44 -16.39
CA VAL A 341 -8.79 1.14 -16.66
C VAL A 341 -9.12 0.48 -15.32
N ASP A 342 -10.35 -0.03 -15.20
CA ASP A 342 -10.75 -0.89 -14.09
C ASP A 342 -10.50 -2.35 -14.51
N GLY A 343 -9.61 -3.03 -13.80
CA GLY A 343 -9.08 -4.34 -14.16
C GLY A 343 -7.56 -4.40 -14.05
N ASP A 344 -7.06 -5.62 -13.95
CA ASP A 344 -5.64 -5.97 -13.88
C ASP A 344 -4.99 -6.13 -15.25
N GLN A 345 -5.77 -6.12 -16.33
CA GLN A 345 -5.27 -6.36 -17.69
C GLN A 345 -5.47 -5.15 -18.61
N TYR A 346 -4.50 -4.95 -19.50
CA TYR A 346 -4.61 -4.01 -20.62
C TYR A 346 -3.92 -4.57 -21.87
N SER A 347 -4.41 -4.20 -23.04
CA SER A 347 -3.85 -4.68 -24.31
C SER A 347 -3.87 -3.56 -25.33
N THR A 348 -2.79 -3.44 -26.09
CA THR A 348 -2.70 -2.53 -27.24
C THR A 348 -2.07 -3.24 -28.43
N THR A 349 -2.29 -2.72 -29.63
CA THR A 349 -1.69 -3.24 -30.87
C THR A 349 -1.02 -2.13 -31.64
N PHE A 350 0.29 -2.26 -31.85
CA PHE A 350 1.08 -1.42 -32.73
C PHE A 350 0.90 -1.90 -34.17
N PRO A 351 0.34 -1.08 -35.08
CA PRO A 351 -0.02 -1.55 -36.42
C PRO A 351 1.22 -1.94 -37.24
N LYS A 352 1.13 -3.05 -37.98
CA LYS A 352 2.26 -3.57 -38.79
C LYS A 352 2.89 -2.52 -39.72
N LYS A 353 2.10 -1.61 -40.27
CA LYS A 353 2.56 -0.55 -41.18
C LYS A 353 3.49 0.48 -40.52
N ASP A 354 3.44 0.58 -39.20
CA ASP A 354 4.23 1.53 -38.41
C ASP A 354 5.48 0.85 -37.78
N LEU A 355 5.68 -0.44 -38.09
CA LEU A 355 6.78 -1.26 -37.60
C LEU A 355 7.76 -1.58 -38.73
N GLU A 356 9.04 -1.30 -38.48
CA GLU A 356 10.14 -1.75 -39.35
C GLU A 356 10.85 -2.99 -38.75
N PRO A 357 11.46 -3.87 -39.56
CA PRO A 357 12.30 -4.94 -39.03
C PRO A 357 13.47 -4.39 -38.18
N GLY A 358 13.70 -4.96 -37.00
CA GLY A 358 14.70 -4.49 -36.05
C GLY A 358 14.44 -4.93 -34.61
N SER A 359 15.32 -4.52 -33.69
CA SER A 359 15.15 -4.76 -32.24
C SER A 359 14.37 -3.61 -31.61
N TYR A 360 13.47 -3.93 -30.67
CA TYR A 360 12.68 -2.96 -29.92
C TYR A 360 12.68 -3.29 -28.43
N ASP A 361 12.65 -2.25 -27.62
CA ASP A 361 12.42 -2.29 -26.18
C ASP A 361 10.95 -1.88 -25.94
N ILE A 362 10.19 -2.71 -25.22
CA ILE A 362 8.81 -2.43 -24.80
C ILE A 362 8.86 -2.03 -23.35
N LEU A 363 8.62 -0.75 -23.06
CA LEU A 363 8.60 -0.23 -21.70
C LEU A 363 7.15 -0.11 -21.25
N VAL A 364 6.81 -0.79 -20.15
CA VAL A 364 5.46 -0.78 -19.58
C VAL A 364 5.53 -0.12 -18.21
N ASP A 365 4.78 0.96 -18.04
CA ASP A 365 4.56 1.65 -16.77
C ASP A 365 3.08 1.51 -16.37
N TYR A 366 2.83 0.98 -15.18
CA TYR A 366 1.52 0.92 -14.55
C TYR A 366 1.51 1.79 -13.30
N LYS A 367 0.60 2.76 -13.29
CA LYS A 367 0.33 3.61 -12.13
C LYS A 367 -1.14 3.51 -11.71
N GLY A 368 -1.38 2.93 -10.55
CA GLY A 368 -2.74 2.67 -10.11
C GLY A 368 -2.83 2.15 -8.68
N SER A 369 -3.86 1.35 -8.46
CA SER A 369 -4.11 0.65 -7.20
C SER A 369 -4.14 -0.85 -7.43
N ALA A 370 -3.68 -1.60 -6.42
CA ALA A 370 -3.75 -3.05 -6.34
C ALA A 370 -3.83 -3.45 -4.86
N GLU A 371 -4.68 -4.43 -4.50
CA GLU A 371 -4.86 -4.89 -3.11
C GLU A 371 -5.18 -3.73 -2.13
N GLY A 372 -5.90 -2.70 -2.59
CA GLY A 372 -6.26 -1.52 -1.80
C GLY A 372 -5.13 -0.50 -1.57
N GLY A 373 -3.91 -0.76 -2.06
CA GLY A 373 -2.77 0.16 -2.00
C GLY A 373 -2.48 0.85 -3.33
N THR A 374 -1.77 1.99 -3.31
CA THR A 374 -1.24 2.62 -4.53
C THR A 374 0.04 1.91 -4.94
N VAL A 375 0.17 1.57 -6.23
CA VAL A 375 1.36 0.93 -6.78
C VAL A 375 1.84 1.67 -8.02
N ASN A 376 3.16 1.67 -8.20
CA ASN A 376 3.84 2.08 -9.42
C ASN A 376 4.74 0.92 -9.84
N LEU A 377 4.46 0.32 -10.99
CA LEU A 377 5.16 -0.85 -11.51
C LEU A 377 5.75 -0.50 -12.87
N TYR A 378 6.94 -1.04 -13.13
CA TYR A 378 7.66 -0.79 -14.35
C TYR A 378 8.34 -2.08 -14.82
N ASP A 379 8.18 -2.40 -16.10
CA ASP A 379 8.81 -3.55 -16.73
C ASP A 379 9.33 -3.21 -18.13
N VAL A 380 10.35 -3.94 -18.58
CA VAL A 380 10.96 -3.79 -19.90
C VAL A 380 11.08 -5.17 -20.54
N ASP A 381 10.44 -5.34 -21.70
CA ASP A 381 10.58 -6.54 -22.53
C ASP A 381 11.37 -6.22 -23.81
N HIS A 382 12.12 -7.19 -24.33
CA HIS A 382 12.97 -7.03 -25.51
C HIS A 382 12.50 -7.94 -26.65
N ILE A 383 12.19 -7.36 -27.81
CA ILE A 383 11.72 -8.13 -28.96
C ILE A 383 12.52 -7.84 -30.24
N ARG A 384 12.49 -8.79 -31.19
CA ARG A 384 13.07 -8.60 -32.53
C ARG A 384 12.03 -8.89 -33.62
N LEU A 385 11.90 -7.93 -34.54
CA LEU A 385 11.04 -8.00 -35.70
C LEU A 385 11.87 -8.39 -36.92
N ASP A 386 11.61 -9.57 -37.49
CA ASP A 386 12.22 -9.98 -38.76
C ASP A 386 11.39 -9.54 -39.96
N LYS A 387 12.04 -9.35 -41.11
CA LYS A 387 11.41 -8.85 -42.34
C LYS A 387 10.29 -9.74 -42.88
N ASP A 388 10.46 -11.05 -42.73
CA ASP A 388 9.61 -12.07 -43.38
C ASP A 388 8.85 -12.96 -42.37
N SER A 389 9.03 -12.74 -41.05
CA SER A 389 8.38 -13.54 -40.01
C SER A 389 7.37 -12.71 -39.20
N PRO A 390 6.23 -13.27 -38.79
CA PRO A 390 5.56 -12.75 -37.59
C PRO A 390 6.56 -12.81 -36.44
N CYS A 391 6.65 -11.74 -35.66
CA CYS A 391 7.77 -11.44 -34.74
C CYS A 391 8.24 -12.64 -33.91
N ILE A 392 9.56 -12.73 -33.73
CA ILE A 392 10.17 -13.73 -32.86
C ILE A 392 10.46 -13.02 -31.54
N THR A 393 9.79 -13.42 -30.46
CA THR A 393 10.21 -13.07 -29.10
C THR A 393 11.58 -13.68 -28.88
N VAL A 394 12.61 -12.86 -28.72
CA VAL A 394 13.93 -13.36 -28.33
C VAL A 394 13.83 -13.66 -26.84
N PRO A 395 14.02 -14.92 -26.39
CA PRO A 395 14.05 -15.20 -24.96
C PRO A 395 15.08 -14.30 -24.30
N ASP A 396 14.71 -13.69 -23.18
CA ASP A 396 15.59 -12.80 -22.43
C ASP A 396 16.72 -13.61 -21.80
N ASN A 397 17.83 -13.72 -22.53
CA ASN A 397 19.07 -14.31 -22.03
C ASN A 397 19.90 -13.28 -21.23
N GLY A 398 19.40 -12.05 -21.06
CA GLY A 398 20.16 -10.91 -20.54
C GLY A 398 21.19 -10.33 -21.52
N GLU A 399 21.33 -10.90 -22.72
CA GLU A 399 22.16 -10.35 -23.80
C GLU A 399 21.27 -9.62 -24.81
N ARG A 400 21.44 -8.30 -24.91
CA ARG A 400 20.80 -7.50 -25.96
C ARG A 400 21.24 -8.09 -27.31
N PRO A 401 20.30 -8.50 -28.18
CA PRO A 401 20.66 -9.05 -29.49
C PRO A 401 21.50 -8.03 -30.24
N ASP A 402 22.70 -8.42 -30.65
CA ASP A 402 23.58 -7.60 -31.48
C ASP A 402 22.78 -7.08 -32.68
N ASP A 403 22.72 -5.75 -32.79
CA ASP A 403 21.96 -5.05 -33.82
C ASP A 403 22.70 -5.09 -35.17
N GLY A 404 23.88 -5.71 -35.22
CA GLY A 404 24.70 -5.84 -36.42
C GLY A 404 25.20 -4.50 -36.93
N LYS A 405 25.08 -3.42 -36.14
CA LYS A 405 25.69 -2.11 -36.40
C LYS A 405 26.98 -1.98 -35.60
N ASP A 406 27.87 -2.95 -35.75
CA ASP A 406 29.30 -2.71 -35.52
C ASP A 406 29.79 -1.72 -36.56
N THR A 407 29.68 -0.42 -36.26
CA THR A 407 30.54 0.57 -36.87
C THR A 407 31.96 0.24 -36.44
N ASP A 408 32.70 -0.41 -37.35
CA ASP A 408 34.16 -0.56 -37.30
C ASP A 408 34.77 0.73 -36.74
N PRO A 409 35.33 0.74 -35.51
CA PRO A 409 35.97 1.91 -34.95
C PRO A 409 37.25 2.14 -35.75
N GLY A 410 37.11 2.89 -36.84
CA GLY A 410 38.19 3.25 -37.72
C GLY A 410 39.30 3.94 -36.93
N LYS A 411 40.38 3.20 -36.66
CA LYS A 411 41.75 3.64 -36.36
C LYS A 411 41.87 5.12 -36.01
N GLU A 412 41.53 5.49 -34.77
CA GLU A 412 42.10 6.70 -34.19
C GLU A 412 43.58 6.42 -33.89
N LYS A 413 44.45 7.16 -34.56
CA LYS A 413 45.89 7.14 -34.37
C LYS A 413 46.22 7.45 -32.91
N ASP A 414 47.07 6.61 -32.34
CA ASP A 414 47.83 6.84 -31.12
C ASP A 414 48.30 8.30 -31.04
N ARG A 415 47.69 9.07 -30.16
CA ARG A 415 48.27 10.30 -29.64
C ARG A 415 48.96 9.94 -28.33
N GLU A 416 50.28 9.79 -28.42
CA GLU A 416 51.17 9.89 -27.27
C GLU A 416 50.88 11.18 -26.50
N THR A 417 50.51 11.04 -25.23
CA THR A 417 50.79 12.05 -24.22
C THR A 417 51.22 11.34 -22.94
N SER A 418 52.50 10.97 -22.90
CA SER A 418 53.28 11.09 -21.68
C SER A 418 53.52 12.58 -21.44
N ASP A 419 52.99 13.12 -20.35
CA ASP A 419 53.71 14.06 -19.49
C ASP A 419 52.94 14.30 -18.19
N GLU A 420 53.70 14.39 -17.10
CA GLU A 420 53.30 14.61 -15.71
C GLU A 420 52.24 15.72 -15.54
N ILE A 421 51.17 15.43 -14.78
CA ILE A 421 50.41 16.47 -14.08
C ILE A 421 50.41 16.16 -12.58
N LYS A 422 51.37 16.79 -11.89
CA LYS A 422 51.32 17.05 -10.45
C LYS A 422 50.53 18.36 -10.24
N ASN A 423 49.57 18.30 -9.31
CA ASN A 423 48.82 19.39 -8.67
C ASN A 423 47.55 19.92 -9.38
N GLY A 424 46.44 19.94 -8.62
CA GLY A 424 45.34 20.89 -8.76
C GLY A 424 44.06 20.33 -9.39
N ALA A 425 43.01 20.20 -8.59
CA ALA A 425 41.66 19.85 -9.03
C ALA A 425 41.05 20.93 -9.94
N ASN A 426 40.62 20.54 -11.13
CA ASN A 426 39.64 21.29 -11.92
C ASN A 426 38.29 20.59 -11.80
N MET A 427 37.29 21.33 -11.33
CA MET A 427 35.88 20.93 -11.30
C MET A 427 35.37 20.71 -12.74
N PRO A 428 34.46 19.74 -12.98
CA PRO A 428 33.83 19.58 -14.29
C PRO A 428 32.92 20.77 -14.62
N ASP A 429 33.00 21.26 -15.86
CA ASP A 429 32.14 22.31 -16.44
C ASP A 429 30.67 21.87 -16.51
N THR A 430 29.99 21.92 -15.37
CA THR A 430 28.52 21.80 -15.27
C THR A 430 27.84 23.16 -15.12
N SER A 431 28.60 24.25 -15.29
CA SER A 431 28.04 25.59 -15.44
C SER A 431 27.38 25.71 -16.83
N THR A 432 26.08 25.44 -16.87
CA THR A 432 25.23 25.82 -18.00
C THR A 432 25.45 27.31 -18.32
N ASN A 433 26.12 27.59 -19.43
CA ASN A 433 26.27 28.92 -20.02
C ASN A 433 24.93 29.39 -20.63
N TYR A 434 23.90 29.55 -19.80
CA TYR A 434 22.66 30.23 -20.19
C TYR A 434 22.70 31.68 -19.68
N PRO A 435 23.31 32.63 -20.43
CA PRO A 435 23.35 34.05 -20.05
C PRO A 435 21.95 34.65 -19.87
N TRP A 436 20.94 34.01 -20.46
CA TRP A 436 19.53 34.37 -20.30
C TRP A 436 18.98 34.15 -18.89
N GLY A 437 19.47 33.17 -18.13
CA GLY A 437 19.02 32.92 -16.75
C GLY A 437 19.35 34.07 -15.80
N VAL A 438 20.53 34.67 -15.95
CA VAL A 438 20.97 35.85 -15.18
C VAL A 438 20.15 37.09 -15.54
N LEU A 439 19.77 37.25 -16.82
CA LEU A 439 18.91 38.35 -17.27
C LEU A 439 17.49 38.23 -16.70
N ILE A 440 16.92 37.02 -16.65
CA ILE A 440 15.59 36.79 -16.07
C ILE A 440 15.61 37.03 -14.56
N GLY A 441 16.64 36.52 -13.84
CA GLY A 441 16.78 36.74 -12.41
C GLY A 441 16.93 38.22 -12.03
N SER A 442 17.72 38.97 -12.80
CA SER A 442 17.89 40.43 -12.58
C SER A 442 16.62 41.23 -12.88
N GLY A 443 15.82 40.83 -13.87
CA GLY A 443 14.52 41.43 -14.15
C GLY A 443 13.52 41.28 -12.99
N ILE A 444 13.44 40.08 -12.39
CA ILE A 444 12.57 39.82 -11.24
C ILE A 444 13.02 40.63 -10.02
N ALA A 445 14.33 40.70 -9.76
CA ALA A 445 14.88 41.48 -8.65
C ALA A 445 14.56 42.98 -8.78
N LEU A 446 14.71 43.56 -9.96
CA LEU A 446 14.35 44.97 -10.21
C LEU A 446 12.87 45.25 -10.02
N LEU A 447 11.99 44.33 -10.46
CA LEU A 447 10.55 44.45 -10.24
C LEU A 447 10.20 44.45 -8.74
N GLY A 448 10.86 43.59 -7.96
CA GLY A 448 10.73 43.55 -6.50
C GLY A 448 11.14 44.86 -5.81
N VAL A 449 12.23 45.48 -6.24
CA VAL A 449 12.69 46.78 -5.72
C VAL A 449 11.68 47.89 -6.05
N VAL A 450 11.16 47.93 -7.28
CA VAL A 450 10.14 48.93 -7.68
C VAL A 450 8.88 48.79 -6.83
N LEU A 451 8.38 47.56 -6.62
CA LEU A 451 7.22 47.30 -5.77
C LEU A 451 7.48 47.69 -4.31
N TYR A 452 8.67 47.43 -3.78
CA TYR A 452 9.06 47.83 -2.43
C TYR A 452 9.07 49.36 -2.26
N VAL A 453 9.63 50.11 -3.21
CA VAL A 453 9.65 51.57 -3.17
C VAL A 453 8.25 52.17 -3.29
N LEU A 454 7.41 51.64 -4.19
CA LEU A 454 6.02 52.07 -4.32
C LEU A 454 5.27 51.84 -3.00
N ARG A 455 5.36 50.65 -2.40
CA ARG A 455 4.74 50.34 -1.10
C ARG A 455 5.19 51.32 -0.01
N LYS A 456 6.49 51.61 0.07
CA LYS A 456 7.04 52.55 1.07
C LYS A 456 6.55 54.00 0.87
N THR A 457 6.30 54.39 -0.37
CA THR A 457 5.82 55.75 -0.71
C THR A 457 4.33 55.89 -0.40
N PHE A 458 3.53 54.87 -0.70
CA PHE A 458 2.10 54.84 -0.38
C PHE A 458 1.79 54.72 1.12
N MET A 459 2.68 54.12 1.93
CA MET A 459 2.50 54.04 3.39
C MET A 459 2.87 55.33 4.15
N LYS A 460 3.43 56.34 3.48
CA LYS A 460 3.78 57.64 4.08
C LYS A 460 2.85 58.79 3.70
N SER A 461 1.83 58.53 2.88
CA SER A 461 0.69 59.41 2.66
C SER A 461 -0.50 58.93 3.47
#